data_AF-A0A950QJ79-F1
#
_entry.id   AF-A0A950QJ79-F1
#
_cell.length_a   1.000
_cell.length_b   1.000
_cell.length_c   1.000
_cell.angle_alpha   90.00
_cell.angle_beta   90.00
_cell.angle_gamma   90.00
#
_symmetry.space_group_name_H-M   'P 1'
#
loop_
_entity.id
_entity.type
_entity.pdbx_description
1 polymer ?
#
loop_
_entity_poly.entity_id
_entity_poly.type
_entity_poly.pdbx_seq_one_letter_code
_entity_poly.pdbx_strand_id
1 'polypeptide(L)' 'MSAGTVKQLVHQPPEGAIFTMLMTDGTVMANGYSQTNWWKLTPDNKGS' A
#
# COMPACT_ATOMS: atom_id res chain seq x y z
N MET A 1 11.29 -2.10 -24.90
CA MET A 1 10.81 -2.18 -23.50
C MET A 1 11.77 -1.39 -22.64
N SER A 2 11.30 -0.35 -21.94
CA SER A 2 12.15 0.42 -21.00
C SER A 2 12.08 -0.23 -19.63
N ALA A 3 13.22 -0.55 -19.02
CA ALA A 3 13.26 -0.94 -17.62
C ALA A 3 13.08 0.33 -16.76
N GLY A 4 12.18 0.29 -15.78
CA GLY A 4 12.07 1.36 -14.78
C GLY A 4 13.27 1.33 -13.82
N THR A 5 13.64 2.48 -13.25
CA THR A 5 14.67 2.55 -12.19
C THR A 5 14.04 2.36 -10.82
N VAL A 6 14.58 1.46 -9.99
CA VAL A 6 14.20 1.34 -8.58
C VAL A 6 14.88 2.47 -7.80
N LYS A 7 14.09 3.29 -7.12
CA LYS A 7 14.59 4.35 -6.22
C LYS A 7 14.18 4.05 -4.79
N GLN A 8 15.13 4.04 -3.88
CA GLN A 8 14.85 3.91 -2.46
C GLN A 8 14.11 5.15 -1.93
N LEU A 9 13.07 4.95 -1.11
CA LEU A 9 12.36 6.04 -0.45
C LEU A 9 13.25 6.65 0.63
N VAL A 10 13.23 7.99 0.73
CA VAL A 10 13.91 8.73 1.82
C VAL A 10 13.20 8.48 3.15
N HIS A 11 11.88 8.32 3.12
CA HIS A 11 11.05 8.02 4.29
C HIS A 11 10.24 6.76 4.00
N GLN A 12 10.59 5.65 4.66
CA GLN A 12 9.76 4.46 4.65
C GLN A 12 8.58 4.66 5.61
N PRO A 13 7.43 4.03 5.36
CA PRO A 13 6.38 3.99 6.37
C PRO A 13 6.92 3.34 7.66
N PRO A 14 6.45 3.77 8.83
CA PRO A 14 6.90 3.22 10.11
C PRO A 14 6.57 1.73 10.28
N GLU A 15 5.66 1.21 9.45
CA GLU A 15 5.19 -0.17 9.48
C GLU A 15 4.86 -0.66 8.06
N GLY A 16 5.01 -1.97 7.83
CA GLY A 16 4.54 -2.63 6.61
C GLY A 16 3.09 -3.10 6.70
N ALA A 17 2.49 -3.40 5.55
CA ALA A 17 1.22 -4.12 5.48
C ALA A 17 1.48 -5.63 5.39
N ILE A 18 0.70 -6.44 6.13
CA ILE A 18 0.81 -7.91 6.08
C ILE A 18 -0.20 -8.55 5.12
N PHE A 19 -1.44 -8.04 5.11
CA PHE A 19 -2.51 -8.54 4.25
C PHE A 19 -3.18 -7.36 3.55
N THR A 20 -3.42 -7.53 2.24
CA THR A 20 -4.17 -6.58 1.42
C THR A 20 -5.24 -7.31 0.62
N MET A 21 -6.48 -6.82 0.66
CA MET A 21 -7.63 -7.42 -0.03
C MET A 21 -8.26 -6.39 -0.99
N LEU A 22 -8.38 -6.74 -2.27
CA LEU A 22 -9.10 -5.94 -3.25
C LEU A 22 -10.61 -6.14 -3.07
N MET A 23 -11.33 -5.04 -2.93
CA MET A 23 -12.77 -5.02 -2.72
C MET A 23 -13.52 -4.82 -4.06
N THR A 24 -14.80 -5.19 -4.09
CA THR A 24 -15.65 -5.06 -5.29
C THR A 24 -15.95 -3.61 -5.67
N ASP A 25 -15.78 -2.66 -4.75
CA ASP A 25 -15.91 -1.22 -4.98
C ASP A 25 -14.60 -0.58 -5.48
N GLY A 26 -13.57 -1.38 -5.78
CA GLY A 26 -12.26 -0.91 -6.26
C GLY A 26 -11.34 -0.39 -5.17
N THR A 27 -11.74 -0.42 -3.90
CA THR A 27 -10.88 -0.08 -2.77
C THR A 27 -10.04 -1.26 -2.28
N VAL A 28 -9.06 -1.01 -1.42
CA VAL A 28 -8.20 -2.03 -0.81
C VAL A 28 -8.32 -1.96 0.71
N MET A 29 -8.60 -3.10 1.36
CA MET A 29 -8.46 -3.24 2.81
C MET A 29 -7.05 -3.71 3.14
N ALA A 30 -6.34 -2.99 4.00
CA ALA A 30 -4.96 -3.31 4.42
C ALA A 30 -4.86 -3.44 5.95
N ASN A 31 -4.12 -4.43 6.43
CA ASN A 31 -3.78 -4.61 7.85
C ASN A 31 -2.28 -4.38 8.09
N GLY A 32 -1.97 -3.73 9.21
CA GLY A 32 -0.60 -3.47 9.65
C GLY A 32 0.07 -4.74 10.15
N TYR A 33 1.35 -4.93 9.81
CA TYR A 33 2.13 -6.07 10.26
C TYR A 33 2.26 -6.12 11.79
N SER A 34 1.56 -7.09 12.40
CA SER A 34 1.49 -7.30 13.85
C SER A 34 0.67 -6.24 14.61
N GLN A 35 -0.21 -5.51 13.93
CA GLN A 35 -1.12 -4.54 14.54
C GLN A 35 -2.59 -4.88 14.29
N THR A 36 -3.47 -4.32 15.13
CA THR A 36 -4.93 -4.45 14.99
C THR A 36 -5.54 -3.39 14.07
N ASN A 37 -4.71 -2.50 13.52
CA ASN A 37 -5.17 -1.40 12.70
C ASN A 37 -5.51 -1.88 11.29
N TRP A 38 -6.59 -1.33 10.75
CA TRP A 38 -7.07 -1.58 9.40
C TRP A 38 -7.30 -0.26 8.68
N TRP A 39 -6.90 -0.21 7.42
CA TRP A 39 -7.11 0.95 6.55
C TRP A 39 -7.89 0.54 5.31
N LYS A 40 -8.78 1.43 4.87
CA LYS A 40 -9.45 1.34 3.57
C LYS A 40 -8.80 2.37 2.64
N LEU A 41 -8.11 1.88 1.62
CA LEU A 41 -7.35 2.68 0.66
C LEU A 41 -8.12 2.79 -0.65
N THR A 42 -8.10 3.96 -1.27
CA THR A 42 -8.55 4.17 -2.64
C THR A 42 -7.31 4.34 -3.50
N PRO A 43 -6.89 3.30 -4.27
CA PRO A 43 -5.74 3.44 -5.14
C PRO A 43 -5.96 4.60 -6.12
N ASP A 44 -5.01 5.52 -6.17
CA ASP A 44 -4.96 6.55 -7.19
C ASP A 44 -3.66 6.41 -8.01
N ASN A 45 -3.59 7.11 -9.14
CA ASN A 45 -2.40 7.10 -9.99
C ASN A 45 -1.31 8.07 -9.51
N LYS A 46 -1.46 8.66 -8.32
CA LYS A 46 -0.54 9.65 -7.74
C LYS A 46 0.25 9.09 -6.57
N GLY A 47 -0.23 8.00 -5.94
CA GLY A 47 0.29 7.50 -4.68
C GLY A 47 -0.03 8.49 -3.56
N SER A 48 -0.98 8.15 -2.69
CA SER A 48 -1.32 8.95 -1.51
C SER A 48 -0.26 8.88 -0.43
#